data_AF-A0A0Q7D763-F1
#
_entry.id   AF-A0A0Q7D763-F1
#
_cell.length_a   1.000
_cell.length_b   1.000
_cell.length_c   1.000
_cell.angle_alpha   90.00
_cell.angle_beta   90.00
_cell.angle_gamma   90.00
#
_symmetry.space_group_name_H-M   'P 1'
#
loop_
_entity.id
_entity.type
_entity.pdbx_description
1 polymer ?
#
loop_
_entity_poly.entity_id
_entity_poly.type
_entity_poly.pdbx_seq_one_letter_code
_entity_poly.pdbx_strand_id
1 'polypeptide(L)'
;MKSCLLAATLAVLSLSANSALAAEPHKDGMTVKEIQSWLMESGYKAEIEKGDSGEYIRSSSDGVSFEVYPNDCRKDRCASVQLVAAFDLDVKMTADKANAWNSEKRYVDCYIDDEGDPWFTYDINVSPGGTRAALDDDFGVWLSFLPDIKAHIGW
;
A
#
# COMPACT_ATOMS: atom_id res chain seq x y z
N MET A 1 29.78 37.12 57.72
CA MET A 1 30.13 35.87 57.01
C MET A 1 29.01 34.86 57.19
N LYS A 2 28.22 34.60 56.15
CA LYS A 2 27.52 33.34 55.90
C LYS A 2 26.96 33.39 54.48
N SER A 3 27.64 32.67 53.60
CA SER A 3 27.30 32.46 52.20
C SER A 3 25.94 31.79 52.07
N CYS A 4 25.10 32.26 51.15
CA CYS A 4 23.92 31.53 50.69
C CYS A 4 24.24 31.00 49.29
N LEU A 5 24.48 29.69 49.19
CA LEU A 5 24.74 28.97 47.95
C LEU A 5 23.41 28.54 47.28
N LEU A 6 23.51 28.45 45.95
CA LEU A 6 22.53 28.10 44.93
C LEU A 6 21.67 26.85 45.20
N ALA A 7 20.50 26.82 44.54
CA ALA A 7 20.08 25.63 43.78
C ALA A 7 19.14 26.04 42.64
N ALA A 8 19.63 26.02 41.39
CA ALA A 8 18.80 26.07 40.20
C ALA A 8 18.49 24.63 39.76
N THR A 9 17.24 24.19 39.93
CA THR A 9 16.78 22.88 39.48
C THR A 9 16.52 22.91 37.97
N LEU A 10 17.38 22.25 37.18
CA LEU A 10 17.07 21.87 35.80
C LEU A 10 16.09 20.68 35.83
N ALA A 11 14.84 20.90 35.42
CA ALA A 11 13.91 19.83 35.12
C ALA A 11 14.21 19.29 33.71
N VAL A 12 14.77 18.09 33.62
CA VAL A 12 14.96 17.38 32.35
C VAL A 12 13.63 16.71 32.00
N LEU A 13 12.89 17.26 31.01
CA LEU A 13 11.77 16.56 30.40
C LEU A 13 12.31 15.41 29.55
N SER A 14 12.25 14.19 30.07
CA SER A 14 12.44 12.97 29.28
C SER A 14 11.20 12.76 28.40
N LEU A 15 11.28 13.16 27.12
CA LEU A 15 10.34 12.70 26.09
C LEU A 15 10.60 11.20 25.85
N SER A 16 9.84 10.32 26.49
CA SER A 16 9.73 8.94 26.05
C SER A 16 8.90 8.93 24.76
N ALA A 17 9.58 8.94 23.61
CA ALA A 17 8.96 8.59 22.35
C ALA A 17 8.59 7.09 22.41
N ASN A 18 7.37 6.79 22.82
CA ASN A 18 6.77 5.48 22.57
C ASN A 18 6.52 5.38 21.06
N SER A 19 7.53 4.95 20.30
CA SER A 19 7.31 4.42 18.96
C SER A 19 6.44 3.19 19.14
N ALA A 20 5.13 3.33 18.91
CA ALA A 20 4.26 2.17 18.76
C ALA A 20 4.82 1.36 17.59
N LEU A 21 5.34 0.17 17.89
CA LEU A 21 5.74 -0.75 16.83
C LEU A 21 4.47 -1.10 16.05
N ALA A 22 4.55 -0.91 14.74
CA ALA A 22 3.50 -1.30 13.82
C ALA A 22 3.14 -2.78 14.01
N ALA A 23 1.84 -3.10 13.98
CA ALA A 23 1.39 -4.47 14.22
C ALA A 23 1.78 -5.39 13.05
N GLU A 24 2.26 -6.58 13.40
CA GLU A 24 2.55 -7.65 12.43
C GLU A 24 1.23 -8.23 11.86
N PRO A 25 1.21 -8.64 10.57
CA PRO A 25 0.11 -9.42 10.03
C PRO A 25 -0.18 -10.66 10.87
N HIS A 26 -1.45 -10.97 11.10
CA HIS A 26 -1.83 -12.21 11.79
C HIS A 26 -1.40 -13.42 10.95
N LYS A 27 -1.05 -14.54 11.60
CA LYS A 27 -0.56 -15.76 10.92
C LYS A 27 -1.51 -16.30 9.83
N ASP A 28 -2.81 -16.01 9.95
CA ASP A 28 -3.86 -16.43 9.02
C ASP A 28 -4.22 -15.34 7.99
N GLY A 29 -3.43 -14.26 7.90
CA GLY A 29 -3.67 -13.14 7.00
C GLY A 29 -4.35 -11.95 7.66
N MET A 30 -4.67 -10.94 6.85
CA MET A 30 -5.22 -9.66 7.31
C MET A 30 -6.72 -9.56 7.03
N THR A 31 -7.46 -8.90 7.92
CA THR A 31 -8.82 -8.43 7.63
C THR A 31 -8.79 -7.15 6.82
N VAL A 32 -9.90 -6.81 6.15
CA VAL A 32 -10.08 -5.51 5.44
C VAL A 32 -9.73 -4.32 6.34
N LYS A 33 -10.15 -4.36 7.61
CA LYS A 33 -9.88 -3.28 8.58
C LYS A 33 -8.42 -3.20 9.00
N GLU A 34 -7.72 -4.34 9.08
CA GLU A 34 -6.28 -4.37 9.33
C GLU A 34 -5.52 -3.79 8.13
N ILE A 35 -5.94 -4.08 6.89
CA ILE A 35 -5.36 -3.50 5.67
C ILE A 35 -5.60 -1.99 5.62
N GLN A 36 -6.81 -1.53 5.94
CA GLN A 36 -7.12 -0.10 6.05
C GLN A 36 -6.23 0.59 7.09
N SER A 37 -6.14 0.01 8.29
CA SER A 37 -5.33 0.56 9.39
C SER A 37 -3.86 0.63 9.00
N TRP A 38 -3.33 -0.41 8.35
CA TRP A 38 -1.97 -0.43 7.83
C TRP A 38 -1.68 0.74 6.89
N LEU A 39 -2.53 0.97 5.87
CA LEU A 39 -2.36 2.10 4.94
C LEU A 39 -2.41 3.45 5.64
N MET A 40 -3.34 3.62 6.60
CA MET A 40 -3.47 4.85 7.39
C MET A 40 -2.25 5.11 8.27
N GLU A 41 -1.72 4.08 8.92
CA GLU A 41 -0.49 4.14 9.70
C GLU A 41 0.73 4.47 8.83
N SER A 42 0.74 4.00 7.58
CA SER A 42 1.75 4.30 6.59
C SER A 42 1.59 5.69 5.94
N GLY A 43 0.58 6.48 6.35
CA GLY A 43 0.38 7.87 5.92
C GLY A 43 -0.50 8.06 4.69
N TYR A 44 -1.23 7.03 4.27
CA TYR A 44 -2.10 7.05 3.09
C TYR A 44 -3.57 7.16 3.49
N LYS A 45 -4.38 7.79 2.64
CA LYS A 45 -5.84 7.69 2.77
C LYS A 45 -6.26 6.26 2.45
N ALA A 46 -7.23 5.74 3.18
CA ALA A 46 -7.73 4.38 2.99
C ALA A 46 -9.23 4.34 3.28
N GLU A 47 -10.03 4.20 2.23
CA GLU A 47 -11.49 4.17 2.30
C GLU A 47 -11.97 2.76 1.98
N ILE A 48 -12.74 2.14 2.89
CA ILE A 48 -13.34 0.83 2.64
C ILE A 48 -14.53 1.05 1.70
N GLU A 49 -14.49 0.39 0.56
CA GLU A 49 -15.51 0.39 -0.48
C GLU A 49 -16.14 -0.98 -0.61
N LYS A 50 -17.30 -1.05 -1.27
CA LYS A 50 -17.99 -2.30 -1.58
C LYS A 50 -18.02 -2.51 -3.08
N GLY A 51 -17.41 -3.60 -3.54
CA GLY A 51 -17.49 -4.09 -4.91
C GLY A 51 -18.26 -5.40 -5.00
N ASP A 52 -18.36 -5.92 -6.22
CA ASP A 52 -19.10 -7.17 -6.49
C ASP A 52 -18.47 -8.40 -5.82
N SER A 53 -17.14 -8.40 -5.69
CA SER A 53 -16.36 -9.49 -5.07
C SER A 53 -16.17 -9.33 -3.56
N GLY A 54 -16.69 -8.26 -2.95
CA GLY A 54 -16.55 -7.98 -1.52
C GLY A 54 -16.05 -6.57 -1.20
N GLU A 55 -15.61 -6.38 0.03
CA GLU A 55 -15.02 -5.12 0.49
C GLU A 55 -13.57 -5.00 0.00
N TYR A 56 -13.21 -3.82 -0.47
CA TYR A 56 -11.85 -3.46 -0.88
C TYR A 56 -11.47 -2.09 -0.33
N ILE A 57 -10.21 -1.69 -0.45
CA ILE A 57 -9.74 -0.39 0.04
C ILE A 57 -9.35 0.50 -1.14
N ARG A 58 -9.88 1.72 -1.20
CA ARG A 58 -9.43 2.76 -2.14
C ARG A 58 -8.38 3.66 -1.49
N SER A 59 -7.30 3.92 -2.22
CA SER A 59 -6.22 4.82 -1.82
C SER A 59 -5.68 5.61 -3.02
N SER A 60 -4.69 6.47 -2.79
CA SER A 60 -4.03 7.21 -3.86
C SER A 60 -2.62 7.65 -3.46
N SER A 61 -1.73 7.74 -4.45
CA SER A 61 -0.38 8.29 -4.30
C SER A 61 0.11 8.79 -5.65
N ASP A 62 0.96 9.81 -5.67
CA ASP A 62 1.53 10.38 -6.90
C ASP A 62 0.48 10.75 -7.98
N GLY A 63 -0.72 11.18 -7.55
CA GLY A 63 -1.83 11.50 -8.46
C GLY A 63 -2.49 10.29 -9.13
N VAL A 64 -2.11 9.06 -8.74
CA VAL A 64 -2.72 7.81 -9.19
C VAL A 64 -3.62 7.28 -8.07
N SER A 65 -4.89 7.05 -8.38
CA SER A 65 -5.79 6.27 -7.53
C SER A 65 -5.51 4.79 -7.71
N PHE A 66 -5.51 4.04 -6.62
CA PHE A 66 -5.37 2.59 -6.66
C PHE A 66 -6.27 1.93 -5.63
N GLU A 67 -6.62 0.68 -5.91
CA GLU A 67 -7.47 -0.16 -5.08
C GLU A 67 -6.62 -1.29 -4.48
N VAL A 68 -7.00 -1.73 -3.28
CA VAL A 68 -6.35 -2.83 -2.55
C VAL A 68 -7.40 -3.89 -2.30
N TYR A 69 -7.29 -4.99 -3.05
CA TYR A 69 -8.20 -6.13 -2.99
C TYR A 69 -7.66 -7.21 -2.06
N PRO A 70 -8.36 -7.53 -0.96
CA PRO A 70 -8.03 -8.68 -0.13
C PRO A 70 -8.32 -9.98 -0.88
N ASN A 71 -7.34 -10.89 -0.95
CA ASN A 71 -7.41 -12.14 -1.70
C ASN A 71 -7.09 -13.37 -0.82
N ASP A 72 -7.39 -14.56 -1.34
CA ASP A 72 -7.15 -15.85 -0.66
C ASP A 72 -7.80 -15.94 0.73
N CYS A 73 -9.02 -15.39 0.84
CA CYS A 73 -9.69 -15.24 2.12
C CYS A 73 -10.26 -16.56 2.68
N ARG A 74 -10.03 -16.79 3.98
CA ARG A 74 -10.70 -17.81 4.79
C ARG A 74 -11.40 -17.13 5.96
N LYS A 75 -12.74 -17.13 5.92
CA LYS A 75 -13.58 -16.28 6.79
C LYS A 75 -13.28 -14.80 6.51
N ASP A 76 -12.90 -14.04 7.52
CA ASP A 76 -12.63 -12.60 7.47
C ASP A 76 -11.15 -12.25 7.27
N ARG A 77 -10.27 -13.25 7.12
CA ARG A 77 -8.82 -13.06 6.97
C ARG A 77 -8.33 -13.53 5.60
N CYS A 78 -7.51 -12.69 4.98
CA CYS A 78 -7.05 -12.82 3.61
C CYS A 78 -5.53 -12.97 3.58
N ALA A 79 -5.04 -13.99 2.89
CA ALA A 79 -3.63 -14.37 2.91
C ALA A 79 -2.77 -13.55 1.93
N SER A 80 -3.40 -12.80 1.03
CA SER A 80 -2.76 -11.90 0.08
C SER A 80 -3.58 -10.62 -0.11
N VAL A 81 -2.94 -9.59 -0.64
CA VAL A 81 -3.61 -8.38 -1.14
C VAL A 81 -3.10 -8.07 -2.54
N GLN A 82 -3.99 -7.64 -3.43
CA GLN A 82 -3.62 -7.15 -4.76
C GLN A 82 -3.82 -5.64 -4.83
N LEU A 83 -2.78 -4.93 -5.22
CA LEU A 83 -2.81 -3.51 -5.53
C LEU A 83 -3.16 -3.35 -7.01
N VAL A 84 -4.12 -2.49 -7.33
CA VAL A 84 -4.65 -2.31 -8.68
C VAL A 84 -4.74 -0.83 -9.02
N ALA A 85 -4.09 -0.41 -10.09
CA ALA A 85 -4.32 0.89 -10.73
C ALA A 85 -4.95 0.64 -12.11
N ALA A 86 -6.22 1.03 -12.26
CA ALA A 86 -6.97 0.97 -13.50
C ALA A 86 -7.22 2.38 -14.04
N PHE A 87 -7.15 2.55 -15.36
CA PHE A 87 -7.28 3.86 -16.01
C PHE A 87 -8.27 3.79 -17.16
N ASP A 88 -9.10 4.81 -17.33
CA ASP A 88 -9.91 5.00 -18.54
C ASP A 88 -9.15 5.93 -19.49
N LEU A 89 -8.68 5.39 -20.62
CA LEU A 89 -7.92 6.14 -21.61
C LEU A 89 -8.81 6.59 -22.78
N ASP A 90 -8.61 7.83 -23.24
CA ASP A 90 -9.19 8.33 -24.50
C ASP A 90 -8.69 7.50 -25.70
N VAL A 91 -7.43 7.07 -25.66
CA VAL A 91 -6.79 6.22 -26.67
C VAL A 91 -6.44 4.89 -26.03
N LYS A 92 -7.21 3.85 -26.37
CA LYS A 92 -7.09 2.51 -25.81
C LYS A 92 -5.70 1.91 -26.02
N MET A 93 -5.23 1.15 -25.03
CA MET A 93 -3.91 0.52 -25.06
C MET A 93 -3.95 -0.75 -25.91
N THR A 94 -2.91 -0.98 -26.71
CA THR A 94 -2.76 -2.23 -27.47
C THR A 94 -2.14 -3.32 -26.61
N ALA A 95 -2.45 -4.58 -26.93
CA ALA A 95 -1.80 -5.74 -26.29
C ALA A 95 -0.27 -5.72 -26.44
N ASP A 96 0.25 -5.24 -27.58
CA ASP A 96 1.70 -5.09 -27.79
C ASP A 96 2.33 -4.10 -26.79
N LYS A 97 1.63 -2.99 -26.48
CA LYS A 97 2.09 -2.01 -25.51
C LYS A 97 2.01 -2.53 -24.06
N ALA A 98 0.99 -3.33 -23.74
CA ALA A 98 0.90 -4.05 -22.47
C ALA A 98 2.06 -5.05 -22.32
N ASN A 99 2.33 -5.83 -23.37
CA ASN A 99 3.39 -6.83 -23.36
C ASN A 99 4.79 -6.20 -23.29
N ALA A 100 4.99 -5.03 -23.92
CA ALA A 100 6.23 -4.26 -23.79
C ALA A 100 6.49 -3.91 -22.31
N TRP A 101 5.49 -3.40 -21.59
CA TRP A 101 5.59 -3.16 -20.15
C TRP A 101 6.00 -4.42 -19.38
N ASN A 102 5.29 -5.53 -19.57
CA ASN A 102 5.58 -6.78 -18.87
C ASN A 102 6.97 -7.35 -19.18
N SER A 103 7.52 -7.05 -20.35
CA SER A 103 8.88 -7.46 -20.72
C SER A 103 9.98 -6.61 -20.06
N GLU A 104 9.66 -5.34 -19.72
CA GLU A 104 10.60 -4.36 -19.18
C GLU A 104 10.51 -4.19 -17.67
N LYS A 105 9.32 -4.44 -17.10
CA LYS A 105 8.99 -4.21 -15.69
C LYS A 105 8.73 -5.54 -15.01
N ARG A 106 9.55 -5.87 -14.01
CA ARG A 106 9.57 -7.19 -13.38
C ARG A 106 8.40 -7.45 -12.42
N TYR A 107 7.90 -6.40 -11.77
CA TYR A 107 7.09 -6.54 -10.55
C TYR A 107 5.61 -6.26 -10.79
N VAL A 108 5.30 -5.17 -11.48
CA VAL A 108 3.92 -4.78 -11.77
C VAL A 108 3.52 -5.36 -13.11
N ASP A 109 2.47 -6.17 -13.12
CA ASP A 109 1.89 -6.72 -14.34
C ASP A 109 0.96 -5.69 -14.98
N CYS A 110 0.78 -5.80 -16.30
CA CYS A 110 -0.10 -4.96 -17.08
C CYS A 110 -0.96 -5.81 -18.02
N TYR A 111 -2.27 -5.61 -17.97
CA TYR A 111 -3.22 -6.17 -18.93
C TYR A 111 -4.24 -5.11 -19.36
N ILE A 112 -5.03 -5.42 -20.38
CA ILE A 112 -6.15 -4.60 -20.84
C ILE A 112 -7.47 -5.31 -20.55
N ASP A 113 -8.48 -4.57 -20.15
CA ASP A 113 -9.85 -5.07 -20.05
C ASP A 113 -10.53 -5.15 -21.44
N ASP A 114 -11.83 -5.46 -21.47
CA ASP A 114 -12.61 -5.58 -22.69
C ASP A 114 -12.90 -4.25 -23.38
N GLU A 115 -12.75 -3.12 -22.68
CA GLU A 115 -12.77 -1.77 -23.25
C GLU A 115 -11.42 -1.32 -23.82
N GLY A 116 -10.35 -2.07 -23.56
CA GLY A 116 -8.98 -1.75 -23.99
C GLY A 116 -8.25 -0.80 -23.04
N ASP A 117 -8.76 -0.67 -21.82
CA ASP A 117 -8.23 0.17 -20.76
C ASP A 117 -7.21 -0.59 -19.91
N PRO A 118 -6.09 0.06 -19.54
CA PRO A 118 -4.99 -0.62 -18.88
C PRO A 118 -5.27 -0.82 -17.38
N TRP A 119 -4.96 -2.03 -16.91
CA TRP A 119 -4.91 -2.40 -15.51
C TRP A 119 -3.48 -2.78 -15.14
N PHE A 120 -2.99 -2.20 -14.04
CA PHE A 120 -1.68 -2.50 -13.48
C PHE A 120 -1.82 -3.12 -12.11
N THR A 121 -1.21 -4.28 -11.89
CA THR A 121 -1.42 -5.08 -10.68
C THR A 121 -0.14 -5.50 -9.99
N TYR A 122 -0.17 -5.52 -8.66
CA TYR A 122 0.93 -6.02 -7.82
C TYR A 122 0.37 -6.79 -6.62
N ASP A 123 0.73 -8.07 -6.49
CA ASP A 123 0.27 -8.95 -5.42
C ASP A 123 1.29 -9.03 -4.28
N ILE A 124 0.79 -8.92 -3.04
CA ILE A 124 1.58 -9.05 -1.81
C ILE A 124 1.07 -10.23 -1.01
N ASN A 125 1.96 -11.17 -0.69
CA ASN A 125 1.64 -12.28 0.22
C ASN A 125 1.80 -11.84 1.67
N VAL A 126 0.70 -11.87 2.44
CA VAL A 126 0.69 -11.50 3.86
C VAL A 126 0.64 -12.72 4.80
N SER A 127 0.33 -13.92 4.28
CA SER A 127 0.36 -15.16 5.03
C SER A 127 0.62 -16.39 4.13
N PRO A 128 1.27 -17.44 4.65
CA PRO A 128 1.93 -17.52 5.95
C PRO A 128 3.27 -16.77 5.98
N GLY A 129 3.70 -16.30 7.15
CA GLY A 129 5.02 -15.71 7.35
C GLY A 129 5.20 -14.26 6.87
N GLY A 130 4.11 -13.57 6.51
CA GLY A 130 4.15 -12.14 6.26
C GLY A 130 4.61 -11.37 7.51
N THR A 131 5.36 -10.32 7.27
CA THR A 131 5.81 -9.38 8.30
C THR A 131 5.43 -7.97 7.89
N ARG A 132 5.31 -7.07 8.86
CA ARG A 132 5.09 -5.66 8.59
C ARG A 132 6.19 -5.07 7.71
N ALA A 133 7.44 -5.46 7.96
CA ALA A 133 8.58 -5.00 7.17
C ALA A 133 8.50 -5.44 5.71
N ALA A 134 8.13 -6.71 5.44
CA ALA A 134 7.96 -7.19 4.07
C ALA A 134 6.78 -6.50 3.37
N LEU A 135 5.65 -6.35 4.06
CA LEU A 135 4.47 -5.65 3.55
C LEU A 135 4.77 -4.18 3.20
N ASP A 136 5.51 -3.48 4.05
CA ASP A 136 5.93 -2.09 3.81
C ASP A 136 6.94 -1.99 2.65
N ASP A 137 7.87 -2.95 2.51
CA ASP A 137 8.84 -3.02 1.41
C ASP A 137 8.13 -3.27 0.06
N ASP A 138 7.24 -4.26 0.01
CA ASP A 138 6.44 -4.59 -1.17
C ASP A 138 5.55 -3.41 -1.61
N PHE A 139 4.95 -2.72 -0.65
CA PHE A 139 4.20 -1.51 -0.95
C PHE A 139 5.10 -0.36 -1.44
N GLY A 140 6.30 -0.23 -0.89
CA GLY A 140 7.33 0.67 -1.41
C GLY A 140 7.72 0.37 -2.87
N VAL A 141 7.84 -0.91 -3.21
CA VAL A 141 8.05 -1.35 -4.60
C VAL A 141 6.87 -0.88 -5.47
N TRP A 142 5.63 -1.21 -5.12
CA TRP A 142 4.45 -0.74 -5.86
C TRP A 142 4.46 0.78 -6.11
N LEU A 143 4.67 1.56 -5.06
CA LEU A 143 4.68 3.02 -5.14
C LEU A 143 5.74 3.55 -6.10
N SER A 144 6.88 2.86 -6.20
CA SER A 144 7.96 3.25 -7.12
C SER A 144 7.59 3.10 -8.60
N PHE A 145 6.59 2.28 -8.94
CA PHE A 145 6.12 2.10 -10.32
C PHE A 145 5.02 3.09 -10.72
N LEU A 146 4.35 3.79 -9.79
CA LEU A 146 3.28 4.72 -10.14
C LEU A 146 3.71 5.84 -11.13
N PRO A 147 4.90 6.45 -11.00
CA PRO A 147 5.40 7.40 -12.00
C PRO A 147 5.64 6.75 -13.38
N ASP A 148 6.18 5.52 -13.39
CA ASP A 148 6.45 4.77 -14.61
C ASP A 148 5.18 4.37 -15.34
N ILE A 149 4.14 3.98 -14.60
CA ILE A 149 2.80 3.67 -15.14
C ILE A 149 2.26 4.88 -15.90
N LYS A 150 2.25 6.06 -15.25
CA LYS A 150 1.78 7.31 -15.88
C LYS A 150 2.56 7.62 -17.15
N ALA A 151 3.89 7.53 -17.09
CA ALA A 151 4.75 7.77 -18.24
C ALA A 151 4.47 6.79 -19.39
N HIS A 152 4.24 5.50 -19.08
CA HIS A 152 3.95 4.47 -20.07
C HIS A 152 2.64 4.73 -20.80
N ILE A 153 1.58 5.12 -20.09
CA ILE A 153 0.25 5.32 -20.67
C ILE A 153 -0.01 6.75 -21.16
N GLY A 154 0.83 7.72 -20.76
CA GLY A 154 0.68 9.13 -21.11
C GLY A 154 -0.33 9.87 -20.22
N TRP A 155 -0.40 9.52 -18.93
CA TRP A 155 -1.30 10.10 -17.93
C TRP A 155 -0.71 11.33 -17.23
#